data_AF-A0A124IXV4-F1
#
_entry.id   AF-A0A124IXV4-F1
#
_cell.length_a   1.000
_cell.length_b   1.000
_cell.length_c   1.000
_cell.angle_alpha   90.00
_cell.angle_beta   90.00
_cell.angle_gamma   90.00
#
_symmetry.space_group_name_H-M   'P 1'
#
loop_
_entity.id
_entity.type
_entity.pdbx_description
1 polymer ?
#
loop_
_entity_poly.entity_id
_entity_poly.type
_entity_poly.pdbx_seq_one_letter_code
_entity_poly.pdbx_strand_id
1 'polypeptide(L)'
;MKHHVRAYRRIKIVSMSHRLRPAAVLQIVLAVSLSLAGCAGSGGDQNTEQGGESPAPATTAAATAAGGGNGGAASTPAATQTPGPAVAPVPAAVLDPAALQPVFGFAGVAGKQILVSRENNDWEEQMQALDIAIGSGGQVLKVRFESWQPGNEQSNGRELAGNLPNLSGYVFKVVGGAAKPDETYYLADSSAFNQAALVTVEPAPAEAEQLSEADPVRSSIAEAKQRQIMSAWKLASLPPGRELYLVQFVRQNQDMLFSLVLEEEGKLSFMDYPAEITGNEYSVWRVDDGGEVIPQMFSLLYAARTADGLLLGINWLGAEGINSFFLAQSGESFKELDIQYSRYTSPM
;
A
#
# COMPACT_ATOMS: atom_id res chain seq x y z
N MET A 1 45.82 -13.22 -36.02
CA MET A 1 44.42 -13.59 -36.29
C MET A 1 43.54 -12.41 -35.92
N LYS A 2 42.57 -12.09 -36.78
CA LYS A 2 41.88 -10.80 -36.89
C LYS A 2 40.95 -10.50 -35.71
N HIS A 3 41.03 -9.30 -35.16
CA HIS A 3 40.03 -8.71 -34.26
C HIS A 3 38.77 -8.33 -35.06
N HIS A 4 37.60 -8.78 -34.61
CA HIS A 4 36.31 -8.29 -35.07
C HIS A 4 35.64 -7.47 -33.97
N VAL A 5 35.68 -6.15 -34.16
CA VAL A 5 34.86 -5.16 -33.47
C VAL A 5 33.52 -5.10 -34.20
N ARG A 6 32.41 -5.42 -33.52
CA ARG A 6 31.05 -5.18 -34.02
C ARG A 6 30.50 -3.91 -33.38
N ALA A 7 30.33 -2.88 -34.21
CA ALA A 7 29.64 -1.65 -33.88
C ALA A 7 28.12 -1.87 -33.88
N TYR A 8 27.45 -1.56 -32.78
CA TYR A 8 25.99 -1.45 -32.73
C TYR A 8 25.56 -0.01 -32.99
N ARG A 9 24.74 0.17 -34.03
CA ARG A 9 24.14 1.43 -34.43
C ARG A 9 23.02 1.83 -33.46
N ARG A 10 23.08 3.07 -32.97
CA ARG A 10 21.97 3.77 -32.30
C ARG A 10 20.82 3.97 -33.29
N ILE A 11 19.63 3.47 -32.95
CA ILE A 11 18.38 3.81 -33.63
C ILE A 11 17.73 4.93 -32.80
N LYS A 12 17.57 6.11 -33.42
CA LYS A 12 16.75 7.22 -32.91
C LYS A 12 15.28 6.86 -33.16
N ILE A 13 14.48 6.77 -32.10
CA ILE A 13 13.02 6.74 -32.23
C ILE A 13 12.54 8.19 -32.13
N VAL A 14 11.87 8.62 -33.19
CA VAL A 14 11.30 9.96 -33.37
C VAL A 14 9.90 9.98 -32.74
N SER A 15 9.68 10.96 -31.87
CA SER A 15 8.39 11.37 -31.33
C SER A 15 7.41 11.78 -32.43
N MET A 16 6.20 11.21 -32.41
CA MET A 16 5.04 11.73 -33.14
C MET A 16 3.83 11.81 -32.21
N SER A 17 3.53 13.05 -31.80
CA SER A 17 2.31 13.46 -31.13
C SER A 17 1.17 13.54 -32.14
N HIS A 18 0.21 12.62 -32.09
CA HIS A 18 -1.06 12.77 -32.81
C HIS A 18 -2.13 13.36 -31.88
N ARG A 19 -2.40 14.65 -32.07
CA ARG A 19 -3.60 15.32 -31.56
C ARG A 19 -4.81 14.83 -32.36
N LEU A 20 -5.72 14.12 -31.72
CA LEU A 20 -7.06 13.87 -32.23
C LEU A 20 -8.03 14.86 -31.56
N ARG A 21 -8.65 15.71 -32.37
CA ARG A 21 -9.82 16.53 -31.97
C ARG A 21 -11.05 15.64 -32.08
N PRO A 22 -11.94 15.56 -31.07
CA PRO A 22 -13.29 15.10 -31.30
C PRO A 22 -14.19 16.28 -31.70
N ALA A 23 -14.93 16.02 -32.78
CA ALA A 23 -15.98 16.86 -33.32
C ALA A 23 -17.22 16.85 -32.43
N ALA A 24 -18.03 17.90 -32.62
CA ALA A 24 -19.31 18.16 -31.99
C ALA A 24 -20.25 16.94 -32.01
N VAL A 25 -20.82 16.63 -30.84
CA VAL A 25 -22.01 15.78 -30.73
C VAL A 25 -23.09 16.53 -29.95
N LEU A 26 -24.20 16.67 -30.66
CA LEU A 26 -25.53 17.17 -30.35
C LEU A 26 -26.03 16.75 -28.95
N GLN A 27 -26.34 17.72 -28.09
CA GLN A 27 -27.06 17.49 -26.82
C GLN A 27 -28.55 17.79 -27.02
N ILE A 28 -29.36 16.75 -26.84
CA ILE A 28 -30.83 16.80 -26.78
C ILE A 28 -31.21 17.28 -25.38
N VAL A 29 -32.01 18.35 -25.35
CA VAL A 29 -32.67 18.88 -24.15
C VAL A 29 -33.77 17.91 -23.72
N LEU A 30 -33.70 17.38 -22.51
CA LEU A 30 -34.87 16.84 -21.83
C LEU A 30 -35.02 17.50 -20.46
N ALA A 31 -36.10 18.29 -20.35
CA ALA A 31 -36.57 18.87 -19.10
C ALA A 31 -37.20 17.78 -18.23
N VAL A 32 -36.84 17.72 -16.94
CA VAL A 32 -37.64 17.06 -15.91
C VAL A 32 -37.93 18.05 -14.81
N SER A 33 -39.22 18.33 -14.69
CA SER A 33 -39.84 19.27 -13.77
C SER A 33 -39.92 18.71 -12.35
N LEU A 34 -39.81 19.61 -11.37
CA LEU A 34 -40.10 19.39 -9.96
C LEU A 34 -41.49 18.78 -9.73
N SER A 35 -41.60 17.97 -8.67
CA SER A 35 -42.82 17.86 -7.87
C SER A 35 -42.46 17.72 -6.39
N LEU A 36 -43.13 18.56 -5.59
CA LEU A 36 -43.02 18.78 -4.15
C LEU A 36 -43.80 17.75 -3.32
N ALA A 37 -43.66 17.90 -1.98
CA ALA A 37 -44.39 17.31 -0.85
C ALA A 37 -43.73 16.05 -0.26
N GLY A 38 -43.34 15.97 1.02
CA GLY A 38 -43.75 16.70 2.21
C GLY A 38 -44.51 15.74 3.13
N CYS A 39 -44.00 15.47 4.33
CA CYS A 39 -44.77 15.12 5.52
C CYS A 39 -43.86 15.16 6.77
N ALA A 40 -44.27 15.98 7.73
CA ALA A 40 -43.76 16.08 9.08
C ALA A 40 -44.69 15.34 10.05
N GLY A 41 -44.16 14.93 11.21
CA GLY A 41 -44.89 14.45 12.40
C GLY A 41 -43.89 13.73 13.31
N SER A 42 -43.39 14.26 14.42
CA SER A 42 -44.00 14.76 15.67
C SER A 42 -44.48 13.67 16.62
N GLY A 43 -43.95 13.71 17.86
CA GLY A 43 -44.36 12.95 19.05
C GLY A 43 -43.40 11.80 19.36
N GLY A 44 -42.83 11.64 20.55
CA GLY A 44 -43.06 12.24 21.86
C GLY A 44 -42.56 11.24 22.94
N ASP A 45 -42.30 11.76 24.13
CA ASP A 45 -42.08 11.07 25.42
C ASP A 45 -40.68 10.48 25.68
N GLN A 46 -39.87 11.08 26.56
CA GLN A 46 -39.93 11.17 28.04
C GLN A 46 -39.52 9.87 28.76
N ASN A 47 -38.30 9.87 29.33
CA ASN A 47 -38.06 9.74 30.78
C ASN A 47 -36.53 9.90 31.05
N THR A 48 -36.03 10.82 31.88
CA THR A 48 -35.90 10.79 33.37
C THR A 48 -35.36 9.43 33.86
N GLU A 49 -34.30 9.30 34.66
CA GLU A 49 -33.74 10.14 35.72
C GLU A 49 -32.48 9.44 36.29
N GLN A 50 -31.58 10.22 36.93
CA GLN A 50 -30.66 9.84 38.04
C GLN A 50 -29.60 8.72 37.80
N GLY A 51 -28.37 8.80 38.28
CA GLY A 51 -27.77 9.64 39.33
C GLY A 51 -26.85 8.77 40.19
N GLY A 52 -25.63 9.26 40.48
CA GLY A 52 -24.70 8.73 41.50
C GLY A 52 -23.98 7.42 41.13
N GLU A 53 -22.78 7.12 41.58
CA GLU A 53 -21.83 7.74 42.49
C GLU A 53 -20.49 7.02 42.28
N SER A 54 -19.39 7.76 42.40
CA SER A 54 -18.05 7.19 42.60
C SER A 54 -17.96 6.63 44.03
N PRO A 55 -17.16 5.57 44.27
CA PRO A 55 -16.06 5.81 45.19
C PRO A 55 -14.78 4.99 44.90
N ALA A 56 -13.63 5.66 44.96
CA ALA A 56 -12.45 5.16 45.67
C ALA A 56 -12.52 5.74 47.11
N PRO A 57 -11.80 5.26 48.16
CA PRO A 57 -10.50 4.57 48.14
C PRO A 57 -10.32 3.44 49.21
N ALA A 58 -9.17 2.76 49.21
CA ALA A 58 -8.62 2.18 50.44
C ALA A 58 -7.09 2.00 50.37
N THR A 59 -6.40 2.67 51.28
CA THR A 59 -5.02 2.45 51.70
C THR A 59 -4.95 1.32 52.74
N THR A 60 -3.88 0.53 52.72
CA THR A 60 -3.37 -0.13 53.93
C THR A 60 -1.86 -0.34 53.86
N ALA A 61 -1.25 -0.36 55.04
CA ALA A 61 0.14 -0.03 55.31
C ALA A 61 1.08 -1.25 55.39
N ALA A 62 2.38 -0.92 55.23
CA ALA A 62 3.59 -1.37 55.93
C ALA A 62 3.62 -2.74 56.66
N ALA A 63 4.75 -3.46 56.53
CA ALA A 63 5.85 -3.41 57.53
C ALA A 63 6.98 -4.44 57.27
N THR A 64 8.24 -4.00 57.49
CA THR A 64 9.39 -4.74 58.12
C THR A 64 9.95 -6.01 57.42
N ALA A 65 11.23 -6.40 57.49
CA ALA A 65 12.40 -6.02 58.29
C ALA A 65 13.71 -6.46 57.59
N ALA A 66 14.82 -5.99 58.16
CA ALA A 66 16.21 -6.12 57.78
C ALA A 66 16.85 -7.51 57.97
N GLY A 67 18.00 -7.67 57.30
CA GLY A 67 19.06 -8.67 57.54
C GLY A 67 19.94 -8.72 56.29
N GLY A 68 21.19 -8.22 56.23
CA GLY A 68 22.25 -8.35 57.22
C GLY A 68 23.03 -9.63 56.94
N GLY A 69 23.93 -9.61 55.95
CA GLY A 69 24.70 -10.79 55.55
C GLY A 69 25.95 -10.44 54.73
N ASN A 70 27.00 -10.06 55.45
CA ASN A 70 28.34 -9.80 54.94
C ASN A 70 29.02 -11.14 54.60
N GLY A 71 29.50 -11.32 53.38
CA GLY A 71 30.18 -12.55 52.96
C GLY A 71 31.07 -12.30 51.75
N GLY A 72 32.30 -11.87 52.02
CA GLY A 72 33.34 -11.76 51.01
C GLY A 72 33.73 -13.13 50.45
N ALA A 73 33.80 -13.23 49.13
CA ALA A 73 34.47 -14.31 48.44
C ALA A 73 35.22 -13.76 47.22
N ALA A 74 36.52 -14.06 47.23
CA ALA A 74 37.57 -13.83 46.27
C ALA A 74 37.17 -13.55 44.80
N SER A 75 37.67 -12.42 44.29
CA SER A 75 37.75 -12.10 42.87
C SER A 75 38.86 -12.92 42.19
N THR A 76 38.45 -13.83 41.30
CA THR A 76 39.34 -14.53 40.36
C THR A 76 39.73 -13.57 39.22
N PRO A 77 40.98 -13.57 38.72
CA PRO A 77 41.39 -12.68 37.63
C PRO A 77 40.63 -13.02 36.34
N ALA A 78 40.05 -11.98 35.71
CA ALA A 78 39.40 -12.08 34.42
C ALA A 78 40.43 -12.48 33.34
N ALA A 79 40.15 -13.57 32.63
CA ALA A 79 40.89 -13.94 31.44
C ALA A 79 40.68 -12.89 30.34
N THR A 80 41.77 -12.34 29.83
CA THR A 80 41.79 -11.45 28.67
C THR A 80 41.19 -12.18 27.47
N GLN A 81 39.95 -11.85 27.10
CA GLN A 81 39.35 -12.31 25.86
C GLN A 81 40.02 -11.57 24.69
N THR A 82 40.72 -12.33 23.86
CA THR A 82 41.19 -11.87 22.55
C THR A 82 39.96 -11.47 21.71
N PRO A 83 39.92 -10.27 21.11
CA PRO A 83 38.84 -9.90 20.20
C PRO A 83 38.79 -10.91 19.05
N GLY A 84 37.66 -11.61 18.92
CA GLY A 84 37.40 -12.45 17.77
C GLY A 84 37.41 -11.62 16.48
N PRO A 85 37.75 -12.23 15.33
CA PRO A 85 37.78 -11.52 14.06
C PRO A 85 36.44 -10.83 13.81
N ALA A 86 36.49 -9.52 13.51
CA ALA A 86 35.33 -8.74 13.14
C ALA A 86 34.58 -9.46 12.02
N VAL A 87 33.34 -9.87 12.30
CA VAL A 87 32.45 -10.45 11.31
C VAL A 87 32.26 -9.40 10.22
N ALA A 88 32.77 -9.66 9.03
CA ALA A 88 32.54 -8.81 7.88
C ALA A 88 31.02 -8.64 7.68
N PRO A 89 30.52 -7.41 7.50
CA PRO A 89 29.09 -7.19 7.33
C PRO A 89 28.59 -7.99 6.12
N VAL A 90 27.59 -8.84 6.36
CA VAL A 90 26.89 -9.56 5.29
C VAL A 90 26.29 -8.49 4.37
N PRO A 91 26.52 -8.55 3.04
CA PRO A 91 25.90 -7.62 2.12
C PRO A 91 24.38 -7.63 2.32
N ALA A 92 23.78 -6.45 2.48
CA ALA A 92 22.34 -6.35 2.63
C ALA A 92 21.66 -6.98 1.42
N ALA A 93 20.74 -7.92 1.66
CA ALA A 93 19.94 -8.51 0.59
C ALA A 93 19.11 -7.41 -0.10
N VAL A 94 19.17 -7.38 -1.43
CA VAL A 94 18.44 -6.44 -2.31
C VAL A 94 17.58 -7.19 -3.33
N LEU A 95 16.52 -6.54 -3.75
CA LEU A 95 15.61 -6.96 -4.83
C LEU A 95 15.92 -6.12 -6.08
N ASP A 96 15.92 -6.76 -7.25
CA ASP A 96 16.03 -6.08 -8.55
C ASP A 96 14.62 -5.81 -9.11
N PRO A 97 14.17 -4.54 -9.17
CA PRO A 97 12.87 -4.21 -9.74
C PRO A 97 12.70 -4.63 -11.20
N ALA A 98 13.77 -4.75 -11.97
CA ALA A 98 13.71 -5.14 -13.38
C ALA A 98 13.40 -6.64 -13.58
N ALA A 99 13.58 -7.46 -12.54
CA ALA A 99 13.26 -8.89 -12.56
C ALA A 99 11.78 -9.17 -12.20
N LEU A 100 11.03 -8.15 -11.79
CA LEU A 100 9.65 -8.28 -11.36
C LEU A 100 8.69 -8.37 -12.55
N GLN A 101 7.68 -9.22 -12.43
CA GLN A 101 6.63 -9.42 -13.42
C GLN A 101 5.32 -8.78 -12.96
N PRO A 102 4.42 -8.32 -13.85
CA PRO A 102 3.12 -7.74 -13.49
C PRO A 102 2.07 -8.82 -13.24
N VAL A 103 2.26 -9.62 -12.18
CA VAL A 103 1.32 -10.68 -11.79
C VAL A 103 0.75 -10.40 -10.41
N PHE A 104 -0.53 -10.07 -10.38
CA PHE A 104 -1.29 -9.85 -9.17
C PHE A 104 -2.56 -10.69 -9.21
N GLY A 105 -3.06 -11.04 -8.04
CA GLY A 105 -4.33 -11.73 -7.90
C GLY A 105 -5.03 -11.35 -6.61
N PHE A 106 -6.26 -11.80 -6.43
CA PHE A 106 -7.02 -11.59 -5.20
C PHE A 106 -7.46 -12.91 -4.59
N ALA A 107 -7.60 -12.93 -3.26
CA ALA A 107 -7.93 -14.14 -2.52
C ALA A 107 -9.44 -14.40 -2.43
N GLY A 108 -9.82 -15.67 -2.50
CA GLY A 108 -11.20 -16.14 -2.31
C GLY A 108 -11.65 -16.17 -0.85
N VAL A 109 -12.94 -16.42 -0.64
CA VAL A 109 -13.61 -16.36 0.70
C VAL A 109 -12.94 -17.26 1.75
N ALA A 110 -12.48 -18.44 1.34
CA ALA A 110 -11.84 -19.39 2.24
C ALA A 110 -10.35 -19.12 2.49
N GLY A 111 -9.74 -18.16 1.77
CA GLY A 111 -8.31 -17.89 1.85
C GLY A 111 -7.40 -19.02 1.35
N LYS A 112 -7.97 -20.01 0.66
CA LYS A 112 -7.23 -21.19 0.14
C LYS A 112 -6.86 -21.06 -1.33
N GLN A 113 -7.41 -20.08 -2.01
CA GLN A 113 -7.19 -19.82 -3.42
C GLN A 113 -6.94 -18.34 -3.64
N ILE A 114 -6.04 -18.05 -4.58
CA ILE A 114 -5.81 -16.73 -5.15
C ILE A 114 -6.08 -16.84 -6.66
N LEU A 115 -6.84 -15.91 -7.21
CA LEU A 115 -7.12 -15.84 -8.64
C LEU A 115 -6.35 -14.69 -9.26
N VAL A 116 -5.59 -15.00 -10.31
CA VAL A 116 -5.03 -14.02 -11.24
C VAL A 116 -6.00 -13.90 -12.42
N SER A 117 -6.82 -12.85 -12.43
CA SER A 117 -7.85 -12.64 -13.45
C SER A 117 -7.24 -12.43 -14.83
N ARG A 118 -7.74 -13.15 -15.82
CA ARG A 118 -7.37 -13.02 -17.24
C ARG A 118 -8.53 -13.46 -18.11
N GLU A 119 -8.52 -13.05 -19.37
CA GLU A 119 -9.52 -13.46 -20.36
C GLU A 119 -9.18 -14.80 -21.03
N ASN A 120 -7.89 -15.15 -21.10
CA ASN A 120 -7.41 -16.35 -21.78
C ASN A 120 -6.26 -17.05 -21.01
N ASN A 121 -5.91 -18.26 -21.46
CA ASN A 121 -4.92 -19.13 -20.83
C ASN A 121 -3.52 -19.07 -21.49
N ASP A 122 -3.18 -18.00 -22.22
CA ASP A 122 -1.94 -17.90 -23.01
C ASP A 122 -0.65 -17.84 -22.17
N TRP A 123 -0.77 -17.63 -20.85
CA TRP A 123 0.33 -17.40 -19.91
C TRP A 123 0.52 -18.58 -18.94
N GLU A 124 -0.07 -19.75 -19.24
CA GLU A 124 -0.07 -20.88 -18.32
C GLU A 124 1.34 -21.30 -17.88
N GLU A 125 2.31 -21.38 -18.81
CA GLU A 125 3.71 -21.72 -18.50
C GLU A 125 4.35 -20.71 -17.54
N GLN A 126 4.08 -19.41 -17.74
CA GLN A 126 4.55 -18.36 -16.83
C GLN A 126 3.92 -18.50 -15.44
N MET A 127 2.62 -18.82 -15.37
CA MET A 127 1.90 -18.99 -14.10
C MET A 127 2.40 -20.20 -13.32
N GLN A 128 2.80 -21.28 -14.00
CA GLN A 128 3.35 -22.48 -13.36
C GLN A 128 4.67 -22.22 -12.62
N ALA A 129 5.44 -21.20 -13.02
CA ALA A 129 6.70 -20.83 -12.38
C ALA A 129 6.51 -20.08 -11.04
N LEU A 130 5.31 -19.55 -10.77
CA LEU A 130 5.05 -18.75 -9.57
C LEU A 130 4.73 -19.66 -8.38
N ASP A 131 5.46 -19.47 -7.28
CA ASP A 131 5.40 -20.34 -6.10
C ASP A 131 5.25 -19.58 -4.77
N ILE A 132 5.26 -18.25 -4.81
CA ILE A 132 4.96 -17.39 -3.66
C ILE A 132 3.94 -16.30 -4.02
N ALA A 133 3.19 -15.89 -3.00
CA ALA A 133 2.29 -14.74 -3.03
C ALA A 133 2.64 -13.81 -1.86
N ILE A 134 2.83 -12.52 -2.15
CA ILE A 134 3.17 -11.49 -1.17
C ILE A 134 1.93 -10.61 -0.98
N GLY A 135 1.33 -10.69 0.20
CA GLY A 135 0.17 -9.90 0.60
C GLY A 135 0.55 -8.77 1.54
N SER A 136 -0.48 -8.13 2.11
CA SER A 136 -0.37 -6.97 2.99
C SER A 136 0.72 -7.11 4.07
N GLY A 137 1.48 -6.05 4.28
CA GLY A 137 2.55 -5.98 5.28
C GLY A 137 3.80 -6.84 4.98
N GLY A 138 3.94 -7.36 3.75
CA GLY A 138 5.02 -8.25 3.35
C GLY A 138 4.77 -9.71 3.72
N GLN A 139 3.52 -10.10 4.00
CA GLN A 139 3.18 -11.49 4.30
C GLN A 139 3.47 -12.38 3.08
N VAL A 140 4.42 -13.30 3.22
CA VAL A 140 4.72 -14.29 2.18
C VAL A 140 3.94 -15.58 2.43
N LEU A 141 3.14 -15.99 1.45
CA LEU A 141 2.45 -17.26 1.39
C LEU A 141 3.07 -18.14 0.31
N LYS A 142 3.22 -19.44 0.58
CA LYS A 142 3.53 -20.40 -0.47
C LYS A 142 2.28 -20.66 -1.28
N VAL A 143 2.42 -20.69 -2.59
CA VAL A 143 1.34 -21.02 -3.50
C VAL A 143 1.78 -22.08 -4.50
N ARG A 144 0.81 -22.69 -5.15
CA ARG A 144 1.05 -23.60 -6.28
C ARG A 144 -0.02 -23.36 -7.32
N PHE A 145 0.39 -23.24 -8.57
CA PHE A 145 -0.54 -23.23 -9.69
C PHE A 145 -1.44 -24.49 -9.64
N GLU A 146 -2.75 -24.28 -9.67
CA GLU A 146 -3.75 -25.35 -9.63
C GLU A 146 -4.32 -25.60 -11.02
N SER A 147 -4.87 -24.57 -11.66
CA SER A 147 -5.46 -24.67 -12.99
C SER A 147 -5.75 -23.30 -13.61
N TRP A 148 -5.96 -23.28 -14.92
CA TRP A 148 -6.79 -22.28 -15.55
C TRP A 148 -8.27 -22.55 -15.26
N GLN A 149 -9.06 -21.52 -14.96
CA GLN A 149 -10.51 -21.61 -14.91
C GLN A 149 -11.15 -20.67 -15.95
N PRO A 150 -12.08 -21.15 -16.79
CA PRO A 150 -12.91 -20.28 -17.59
C PRO A 150 -13.93 -19.58 -16.68
N GLY A 151 -14.26 -18.33 -17.00
CA GLY A 151 -15.35 -17.62 -16.36
C GLY A 151 -16.70 -18.22 -16.77
N ASN A 152 -17.74 -17.91 -16.02
CA ASN A 152 -19.09 -18.41 -16.29
C ASN A 152 -20.15 -17.30 -16.22
N GLU A 153 -21.39 -17.62 -16.61
CA GLU A 153 -22.52 -16.69 -16.69
C GLU A 153 -22.99 -16.15 -15.32
N GLN A 154 -22.53 -16.74 -14.21
CA GLN A 154 -22.85 -16.28 -12.86
C GLN A 154 -21.90 -15.18 -12.40
N SER A 155 -20.88 -14.84 -13.21
CA SER A 155 -19.98 -13.74 -12.91
C SER A 155 -20.74 -12.42 -12.91
N ASN A 156 -20.59 -11.66 -11.84
CA ASN A 156 -21.05 -10.27 -11.77
C ASN A 156 -19.97 -9.27 -12.22
N GLY A 157 -18.86 -9.76 -12.80
CA GLY A 157 -17.74 -8.95 -13.27
C GLY A 157 -16.83 -8.38 -12.18
N ARG A 158 -17.17 -8.52 -10.89
CA ARG A 158 -16.35 -7.98 -9.80
C ARG A 158 -15.29 -8.96 -9.34
N GLU A 159 -14.09 -8.45 -9.12
CA GLU A 159 -12.92 -9.17 -8.60
C GLU A 159 -12.92 -9.16 -7.06
N LEU A 160 -13.99 -9.72 -6.54
CA LEU A 160 -14.24 -9.95 -5.11
C LEU A 160 -14.18 -11.45 -4.81
N ALA A 161 -13.80 -11.77 -3.58
CA ALA A 161 -13.63 -13.11 -3.04
C ALA A 161 -14.84 -14.01 -3.32
N GLY A 162 -16.05 -13.48 -3.18
CA GLY A 162 -17.30 -14.20 -3.41
C GLY A 162 -17.60 -14.51 -4.88
N ASN A 163 -17.02 -13.75 -5.82
CA ASN A 163 -17.21 -13.95 -7.26
C ASN A 163 -16.04 -14.71 -7.91
N LEU A 164 -14.98 -15.00 -7.15
CA LEU A 164 -13.82 -15.77 -7.62
C LEU A 164 -14.20 -17.05 -8.40
N PRO A 165 -15.13 -17.90 -7.93
CA PRO A 165 -15.49 -19.14 -8.65
C PRO A 165 -16.10 -18.92 -10.03
N ASN A 166 -16.52 -17.69 -10.34
CA ASN A 166 -17.22 -17.34 -11.58
C ASN A 166 -16.34 -16.56 -12.57
N LEU A 167 -15.18 -16.08 -12.13
CA LEU A 167 -14.28 -15.28 -12.95
C LEU A 167 -13.29 -16.13 -13.73
N SER A 168 -12.96 -15.70 -14.95
CA SER A 168 -11.87 -16.31 -15.71
C SER A 168 -10.51 -15.93 -15.12
N GLY A 169 -9.60 -16.89 -15.01
CA GLY A 169 -8.26 -16.62 -14.50
C GLY A 169 -7.46 -17.86 -14.11
N TYR A 170 -6.24 -17.63 -13.66
CA TYR A 170 -5.36 -18.67 -13.14
C TYR A 170 -5.56 -18.82 -11.64
N VAL A 171 -5.92 -20.03 -11.21
CA VAL A 171 -6.15 -20.36 -9.81
C VAL A 171 -4.86 -20.88 -9.20
N PHE A 172 -4.46 -20.23 -8.11
CA PHE A 172 -3.35 -20.65 -7.28
C PHE A 172 -3.88 -21.16 -5.95
N LYS A 173 -3.44 -22.34 -5.54
CA LYS A 173 -3.73 -22.89 -4.22
C LYS A 173 -2.72 -22.37 -3.21
N VAL A 174 -3.21 -21.88 -2.08
CA VAL A 174 -2.37 -21.49 -0.93
C VAL A 174 -1.91 -22.75 -0.19
N VAL A 175 -0.60 -22.94 -0.06
CA VAL A 175 0.04 -24.11 0.55
C VAL A 175 0.49 -23.79 1.97
N GLY A 176 -0.34 -24.16 2.95
CA GLY A 176 -0.12 -23.79 4.35
C GLY A 176 -0.51 -22.34 4.62
N GLY A 177 -1.06 -22.07 5.81
CA GLY A 177 -1.63 -20.77 6.12
C GLY A 177 -2.96 -20.50 5.40
N ALA A 178 -3.30 -19.22 5.26
CA ALA A 178 -4.46 -18.74 4.53
C ALA A 178 -4.21 -17.30 4.06
N ALA A 179 -4.61 -17.01 2.83
CA ALA A 179 -4.75 -15.64 2.34
C ALA A 179 -5.98 -14.98 3.00
N LYS A 180 -5.96 -13.66 3.16
CA LYS A 180 -7.11 -12.92 3.68
C LYS A 180 -8.08 -12.63 2.53
N PRO A 181 -9.38 -12.95 2.69
CA PRO A 181 -10.38 -12.69 1.65
C PRO A 181 -10.34 -11.24 1.18
N ASP A 182 -10.58 -11.06 -0.12
CA ASP A 182 -10.60 -9.76 -0.80
C ASP A 182 -9.27 -9.01 -0.81
N GLU A 183 -8.17 -9.53 -0.25
CA GLU A 183 -6.86 -8.87 -0.36
C GLU A 183 -6.19 -9.14 -1.71
N THR A 184 -5.46 -8.13 -2.20
CA THR A 184 -4.58 -8.26 -3.37
C THR A 184 -3.27 -8.92 -2.92
N TYR A 185 -2.75 -9.81 -3.75
CA TYR A 185 -1.45 -10.44 -3.60
C TYR A 185 -0.62 -10.23 -4.85
N TYR A 186 0.68 -9.97 -4.66
CA TYR A 186 1.68 -10.03 -5.72
C TYR A 186 2.21 -11.46 -5.86
N LEU A 187 2.17 -12.06 -7.05
CA LEU A 187 2.68 -13.41 -7.27
C LEU A 187 4.06 -13.36 -7.91
N ALA A 188 4.97 -14.21 -7.42
CA ALA A 188 6.34 -14.25 -7.91
C ALA A 188 6.90 -15.69 -7.91
N ASP A 189 7.95 -15.88 -8.71
CA ASP A 189 8.88 -17.00 -8.59
C ASP A 189 9.89 -16.67 -7.49
N SER A 190 9.95 -17.50 -6.44
CA SER A 190 10.84 -17.32 -5.30
C SER A 190 12.32 -17.36 -5.65
N SER A 191 12.69 -17.93 -6.80
CA SER A 191 14.07 -17.90 -7.31
C SER A 191 14.44 -16.53 -7.90
N ALA A 192 13.46 -15.76 -8.38
CA ALA A 192 13.62 -14.41 -8.91
C ALA A 192 13.33 -13.33 -7.87
N PHE A 193 12.54 -13.64 -6.83
CA PHE A 193 12.18 -12.71 -5.77
C PHE A 193 13.01 -12.94 -4.50
N ASN A 194 13.95 -12.04 -4.23
CA ASN A 194 14.78 -12.12 -3.02
C ASN A 194 13.99 -11.73 -1.76
N GLN A 195 13.36 -12.70 -1.10
CA GLN A 195 12.56 -12.48 0.11
C GLN A 195 13.37 -11.87 1.27
N ALA A 196 14.68 -12.11 1.33
CA ALA A 196 15.53 -11.50 2.35
C ALA A 196 15.66 -9.98 2.20
N ALA A 197 15.31 -9.42 1.03
CA ALA A 197 15.24 -7.99 0.79
C ALA A 197 14.01 -7.32 1.40
N LEU A 198 12.99 -8.09 1.81
CA LEU A 198 11.79 -7.55 2.43
C LEU A 198 12.14 -6.74 3.68
N VAL A 199 11.40 -5.65 3.83
CA VAL A 199 11.44 -4.75 4.98
C VAL A 199 10.14 -4.94 5.73
N THR A 200 10.24 -5.02 7.06
CA THR A 200 9.07 -5.07 7.93
C THR A 200 8.21 -3.84 7.69
N VAL A 201 6.92 -4.05 7.47
CA VAL A 201 5.94 -2.98 7.35
C VAL A 201 5.11 -2.96 8.63
N GLU A 202 5.16 -1.84 9.34
CA GLU A 202 4.36 -1.59 10.53
C GLU A 202 3.28 -0.56 10.17
N PRO A 203 2.08 -0.97 9.74
CA PRO A 203 1.04 -0.04 9.33
C PRO A 203 0.58 0.81 10.53
N ALA A 204 0.27 2.07 10.26
CA ALA A 204 -0.41 2.91 11.23
C ALA A 204 -1.83 2.38 11.50
N PRO A 205 -2.41 2.66 12.68
CA PRO A 205 -3.82 2.33 12.96
C PRO A 205 -4.76 2.91 11.91
N ALA A 206 -5.88 2.23 11.64
CA ALA A 206 -6.84 2.68 10.63
C ALA A 206 -7.43 4.06 10.95
N GLU A 207 -7.55 4.40 12.23
CA GLU A 207 -8.00 5.69 12.74
C GLU A 207 -6.82 6.59 13.15
N ALA A 208 -5.66 6.48 12.48
CA ALA A 208 -4.50 7.31 12.77
C ALA A 208 -4.86 8.81 12.72
N GLU A 209 -4.48 9.51 13.78
CA GLU A 209 -4.63 10.96 13.85
C GLU A 209 -3.75 11.65 12.80
N GLN A 210 -4.17 12.84 12.38
CA GLN A 210 -3.33 13.67 11.53
C GLN A 210 -2.07 14.09 12.28
N LEU A 211 -0.98 14.29 11.53
CA LEU A 211 0.19 14.96 12.06
C LEU A 211 -0.19 16.37 12.53
N SER A 212 0.18 16.66 13.77
CA SER A 212 -0.03 17.99 14.36
C SER A 212 0.64 19.08 13.53
N GLU A 213 0.13 20.32 13.61
CA GLU A 213 0.74 21.46 12.91
C GLU A 213 2.19 21.72 13.35
N ALA A 214 2.53 21.37 14.59
CA ALA A 214 3.87 21.52 15.15
C ALA A 214 4.83 20.36 14.82
N ASP A 215 4.36 19.36 14.07
CA ASP A 215 5.18 18.22 13.69
C ASP A 215 6.33 18.67 12.75
N PRO A 216 7.59 18.32 13.05
CA PRO A 216 8.73 18.74 12.25
C PRO A 216 8.70 18.16 10.83
N VAL A 217 8.22 16.93 10.64
CA VAL A 217 8.13 16.30 9.32
C VAL A 217 7.09 17.04 8.47
N ARG A 218 5.95 17.41 9.06
CA ARG A 218 4.93 18.24 8.39
C ARG A 218 5.53 19.56 7.91
N SER A 219 6.34 20.21 8.76
CA SER A 219 7.01 21.47 8.42
C SER A 219 8.01 21.30 7.27
N SER A 220 8.87 20.28 7.33
CA SER A 220 9.85 19.98 6.27
C SER A 220 9.19 19.65 4.94
N ILE A 221 8.05 18.95 4.93
CA ILE A 221 7.30 18.64 3.72
C ILE A 221 6.70 19.91 3.10
N ALA A 222 6.09 20.77 3.91
CA ALA A 222 5.51 22.03 3.45
C ALA A 222 6.58 22.97 2.86
N GLU A 223 7.76 23.02 3.49
CA GLU A 223 8.91 23.77 3.00
C GLU A 223 9.45 23.20 1.69
N ALA A 224 9.67 21.89 1.61
CA ALA A 224 10.16 21.24 0.38
C ALA A 224 9.23 21.46 -0.81
N LYS A 225 7.91 21.46 -0.58
CA LYS A 225 6.90 21.68 -1.64
C LYS A 225 6.53 23.13 -1.88
N GLN A 226 6.96 24.04 -1.01
CA GLN A 226 6.53 25.45 -1.02
C GLN A 226 4.99 25.58 -1.09
N ARG A 227 4.29 24.70 -0.36
CA ARG A 227 2.83 24.59 -0.40
C ARG A 227 2.29 24.20 0.96
N GLN A 228 1.25 24.90 1.41
CA GLN A 228 0.59 24.60 2.67
C GLN A 228 -0.05 23.20 2.62
N ILE A 229 0.14 22.43 3.69
CA ILE A 229 -0.47 21.13 3.87
C ILE A 229 -1.89 21.34 4.42
N MET A 230 -2.87 20.68 3.78
CA MET A 230 -4.23 20.59 4.29
C MET A 230 -4.26 19.51 5.38
N SER A 231 -3.91 18.29 5.01
CA SER A 231 -3.92 17.12 5.88
C SER A 231 -2.68 16.27 5.67
N ALA A 232 -2.19 15.63 6.74
CA ALA A 232 -1.06 14.70 6.66
C ALA A 232 -1.24 13.57 7.67
N TRP A 233 -0.93 12.35 7.27
CA TRP A 233 -1.03 11.15 8.12
C TRP A 233 0.20 10.27 7.94
N LYS A 234 0.65 9.63 9.01
CA LYS A 234 1.57 8.50 8.88
C LYS A 234 0.78 7.28 8.40
N LEU A 235 1.27 6.63 7.33
CA LEU A 235 0.71 5.38 6.80
C LEU A 235 1.40 4.15 7.38
N ALA A 236 2.73 4.18 7.52
CA ALA A 236 3.50 3.05 8.02
C ALA A 236 4.87 3.47 8.56
N SER A 237 5.39 2.70 9.50
CA SER A 237 6.81 2.69 9.86
C SER A 237 7.51 1.53 9.12
N LEU A 238 8.71 1.78 8.60
CA LEU A 238 9.50 0.86 7.76
C LEU A 238 10.92 0.70 8.34
N PRO A 239 11.12 -0.10 9.40
CA PRO A 239 12.41 -0.15 10.10
C PRO A 239 13.63 -0.47 9.22
N PRO A 240 14.83 0.05 9.59
CA PRO A 240 15.06 0.99 10.68
C PRO A 240 14.77 2.44 10.25
N GLY A 241 14.14 3.23 11.13
CA GLY A 241 14.16 4.70 11.05
C GLY A 241 13.52 5.34 9.82
N ARG A 242 12.58 4.67 9.15
CA ARG A 242 11.85 5.23 8.02
C ARG A 242 10.36 5.29 8.31
N GLU A 243 9.72 6.33 7.83
CA GLU A 243 8.28 6.52 7.96
C GLU A 243 7.67 6.97 6.64
N LEU A 244 6.54 6.35 6.27
CA LEU A 244 5.80 6.67 5.06
C LEU A 244 4.56 7.48 5.44
N TYR A 245 4.32 8.56 4.71
CA TYR A 245 3.28 9.53 4.95
C TYR A 245 2.38 9.72 3.73
N LEU A 246 1.10 10.00 3.98
CA LEU A 246 0.16 10.53 3.01
C LEU A 246 -0.05 12.01 3.31
N VAL A 247 0.15 12.87 2.32
CA VAL A 247 0.03 14.33 2.51
C VAL A 247 -0.84 14.92 1.42
N GLN A 248 -1.94 15.56 1.80
CA GLN A 248 -2.78 16.35 0.91
C GLN A 248 -2.47 17.83 1.11
N PHE A 249 -2.22 18.54 0.01
CA PHE A 249 -1.90 19.96 0.03
C PHE A 249 -3.14 20.82 -0.20
N VAL A 250 -3.10 22.05 0.32
CA VAL A 250 -4.14 23.05 0.06
C VAL A 250 -4.22 23.30 -1.44
N ARG A 251 -5.44 23.25 -1.99
CA ARG A 251 -5.76 23.56 -3.39
C ARG A 251 -5.21 24.92 -3.81
N GLN A 252 -4.67 25.01 -5.03
CA GLN A 252 -4.23 26.26 -5.65
C GLN A 252 -4.96 26.46 -6.97
N ASN A 253 -6.01 27.30 -6.98
CA ASN A 253 -6.92 27.43 -8.14
C ASN A 253 -7.53 26.08 -8.52
N GLN A 254 -7.27 25.53 -9.71
CA GLN A 254 -7.75 24.20 -10.11
C GLN A 254 -6.73 23.09 -9.82
N ASP A 255 -5.54 23.44 -9.34
CA ASP A 255 -4.45 22.52 -9.10
C ASP A 255 -4.59 21.84 -7.73
N MET A 256 -4.69 20.52 -7.79
CA MET A 256 -4.81 19.62 -6.65
C MET A 256 -3.54 18.78 -6.55
N LEU A 257 -3.08 18.53 -5.32
CA LEU A 257 -1.91 17.72 -5.08
C LEU A 257 -2.08 16.92 -3.79
N PHE A 258 -1.82 15.63 -3.89
CA PHE A 258 -1.36 14.85 -2.75
C PHE A 258 -0.03 14.19 -3.09
N SER A 259 0.70 13.79 -2.06
CA SER A 259 1.94 13.04 -2.19
C SER A 259 1.98 11.87 -1.22
N LEU A 260 2.62 10.78 -1.64
CA LEU A 260 3.21 9.82 -0.72
C LEU A 260 4.64 10.26 -0.44
N VAL A 261 5.02 10.32 0.84
CA VAL A 261 6.32 10.85 1.26
C VAL A 261 7.02 9.85 2.16
N LEU A 262 8.20 9.40 1.78
CA LEU A 262 9.08 8.63 2.66
C LEU A 262 10.04 9.60 3.36
N GLU A 263 10.07 9.56 4.68
CA GLU A 263 11.09 10.21 5.50
C GLU A 263 12.11 9.16 5.96
N GLU A 264 13.40 9.49 5.81
CA GLU A 264 14.53 8.68 6.26
C GLU A 264 15.67 9.61 6.69
N GLU A 265 16.00 9.61 7.98
CA GLU A 265 17.11 10.40 8.54
C GLU A 265 17.05 11.91 8.16
N GLY A 266 15.85 12.48 8.15
CA GLY A 266 15.57 13.87 7.79
C GLY A 266 15.51 14.14 6.28
N LYS A 267 15.72 13.12 5.44
CA LYS A 267 15.58 13.23 3.98
C LYS A 267 14.19 12.83 3.56
N LEU A 268 13.66 13.50 2.55
CA LEU A 268 12.32 13.26 2.03
C LEU A 268 12.41 12.72 0.60
N SER A 269 11.69 11.63 0.33
CA SER A 269 11.46 11.12 -1.03
C SER A 269 9.99 11.21 -1.38
N PHE A 270 9.68 11.81 -2.53
CA PHE A 270 8.31 12.13 -2.92
C PHE A 270 7.79 11.29 -4.09
N MET A 271 6.57 10.80 -3.96
CA MET A 271 5.70 10.44 -5.09
C MET A 271 4.56 11.44 -5.14
N ASP A 272 4.54 12.30 -6.17
CA ASP A 272 3.52 13.33 -6.33
C ASP A 272 2.41 12.86 -7.27
N TYR A 273 1.16 13.13 -6.88
CA TYR A 273 -0.03 12.88 -7.68
C TYR A 273 -0.73 14.21 -7.97
N PRO A 274 -0.23 15.01 -8.92
CA PRO A 274 -0.90 16.24 -9.34
C PRO A 274 -2.18 15.91 -10.12
N ALA A 275 -3.21 16.73 -9.95
CA ALA A 275 -4.45 16.67 -10.72
C ALA A 275 -5.00 18.09 -10.96
N GLU A 276 -5.77 18.25 -12.02
CA GLU A 276 -6.48 19.48 -12.33
C GLU A 276 -7.99 19.23 -12.34
N ILE A 277 -8.75 20.10 -11.68
CA ILE A 277 -10.21 20.03 -11.69
C ILE A 277 -10.73 20.49 -13.06
N THR A 278 -11.13 19.53 -13.91
CA THR A 278 -11.64 19.78 -15.27
C THR A 278 -13.16 19.60 -15.38
N GLY A 279 -13.93 20.21 -14.47
CA GLY A 279 -15.38 20.23 -14.55
C GLY A 279 -16.06 19.99 -13.21
N ASN A 280 -16.19 18.73 -12.80
CA ASN A 280 -16.70 18.38 -11.47
C ASN A 280 -15.53 18.26 -10.49
N GLU A 281 -15.76 18.68 -9.24
CA GLU A 281 -14.77 18.57 -8.15
C GLU A 281 -14.89 17.22 -7.41
N TYR A 282 -15.77 16.33 -7.90
CA TYR A 282 -16.17 15.11 -7.22
C TYR A 282 -15.28 13.91 -7.54
N SER A 283 -14.54 13.96 -8.65
CA SER A 283 -13.62 12.90 -9.07
C SER A 283 -12.31 13.53 -9.52
N VAL A 284 -11.38 13.77 -8.59
CA VAL A 284 -10.11 14.45 -8.85
C VAL A 284 -9.03 13.46 -9.27
N TRP A 285 -8.76 12.45 -8.44
CA TRP A 285 -7.77 11.42 -8.69
C TRP A 285 -8.41 10.07 -9.02
N ARG A 286 -9.55 9.77 -8.39
CA ARG A 286 -10.35 8.57 -8.62
C ARG A 286 -11.83 8.93 -8.70
N VAL A 287 -12.61 8.02 -9.26
CA VAL A 287 -14.08 8.16 -9.30
C VAL A 287 -14.61 8.29 -7.87
N ASP A 288 -15.41 9.34 -7.66
CA ASP A 288 -16.13 9.65 -6.42
C ASP A 288 -15.22 9.84 -5.19
N ASP A 289 -14.00 10.35 -5.38
CA ASP A 289 -13.07 10.65 -4.29
C ASP A 289 -13.32 12.00 -3.59
N GLY A 290 -14.21 12.83 -4.13
CA GLY A 290 -14.56 14.14 -3.58
C GLY A 290 -13.40 15.13 -3.55
N GLY A 291 -12.28 14.86 -4.24
CA GLY A 291 -11.06 15.64 -4.11
C GLY A 291 -10.35 15.48 -2.77
N GLU A 292 -10.58 14.37 -2.07
CA GLU A 292 -9.96 14.04 -0.78
C GLU A 292 -9.16 12.74 -0.85
N VAL A 293 -8.05 12.70 -0.12
CA VAL A 293 -7.34 11.45 0.18
C VAL A 293 -7.29 11.23 1.69
N ILE A 294 -7.57 10.01 2.10
CA ILE A 294 -7.58 9.58 3.51
C ILE A 294 -6.74 8.30 3.66
N PRO A 295 -6.15 8.03 4.84
CA PRO A 295 -5.23 6.91 5.02
C PRO A 295 -5.87 5.54 4.71
N GLN A 296 -7.19 5.39 4.91
CA GLN A 296 -7.92 4.14 4.63
C GLN A 296 -7.98 3.79 3.14
N MET A 297 -7.70 4.75 2.26
CA MET A 297 -7.59 4.50 0.82
C MET A 297 -6.27 3.80 0.47
N PHE A 298 -5.29 3.72 1.37
CA PHE A 298 -3.96 3.21 1.06
C PHE A 298 -3.58 2.04 1.97
N SER A 299 -2.97 1.01 1.40
CA SER A 299 -2.30 -0.04 2.16
C SER A 299 -1.04 -0.49 1.44
N LEU A 300 -0.07 -1.00 2.20
CA LEU A 300 1.17 -1.51 1.65
C LEU A 300 1.05 -3.02 1.49
N LEU A 301 1.22 -3.49 0.25
CA LEU A 301 1.51 -4.89 -0.02
C LEU A 301 2.83 -5.25 0.67
N TYR A 302 3.93 -4.59 0.32
CA TYR A 302 5.23 -4.83 0.94
C TYR A 302 6.17 -3.64 0.76
N ALA A 303 7.27 -3.66 1.49
CA ALA A 303 8.45 -2.85 1.20
C ALA A 303 9.67 -3.76 1.03
N ALA A 304 10.58 -3.43 0.12
CA ALA A 304 11.81 -4.20 -0.09
C ALA A 304 12.99 -3.27 -0.38
N ARG A 305 14.19 -3.65 0.06
CA ARG A 305 15.43 -2.94 -0.30
C ARG A 305 15.80 -3.22 -1.75
N THR A 306 16.23 -2.19 -2.46
CA THR A 306 16.81 -2.28 -3.81
C THR A 306 18.22 -1.70 -3.79
N ALA A 307 18.89 -1.67 -4.94
CA ALA A 307 20.18 -0.99 -5.08
C ALA A 307 20.09 0.53 -4.91
N ASP A 308 18.93 1.12 -5.23
CA ASP A 308 18.72 2.58 -5.30
C ASP A 308 17.88 3.15 -4.13
N GLY A 309 17.38 2.29 -3.23
CA GLY A 309 16.58 2.68 -2.08
C GLY A 309 15.53 1.63 -1.72
N LEU A 310 14.28 2.04 -1.55
CA LEU A 310 13.13 1.17 -1.34
C LEU A 310 12.31 0.93 -2.61
N LEU A 311 11.77 -0.28 -2.71
CA LEU A 311 10.61 -0.59 -3.54
C LEU A 311 9.39 -0.73 -2.61
N LEU A 312 8.31 -0.01 -2.91
CA LEU A 312 7.04 -0.08 -2.20
C LEU A 312 5.98 -0.70 -3.10
N GLY A 313 5.28 -1.72 -2.60
CA GLY A 313 4.04 -2.20 -3.20
C GLY A 313 2.84 -1.53 -2.55
N ILE A 314 2.07 -0.77 -3.31
CA ILE A 314 0.96 0.05 -2.83
C ILE A 314 -0.34 -0.49 -3.40
N ASN A 315 -1.36 -0.63 -2.54
CA ASN A 315 -2.76 -0.66 -2.95
C ASN A 315 -3.37 0.72 -2.69
N TRP A 316 -4.06 1.25 -3.68
CA TRP A 316 -4.88 2.44 -3.60
C TRP A 316 -6.34 2.04 -3.89
N LEU A 317 -7.16 2.06 -2.86
CA LEU A 317 -8.60 1.84 -2.90
C LEU A 317 -9.32 3.12 -3.34
N GLY A 318 -10.32 2.97 -4.21
CA GLY A 318 -11.28 4.00 -4.55
C GLY A 318 -12.70 3.41 -4.62
N ALA A 319 -13.69 4.24 -4.94
CA ALA A 319 -15.09 3.83 -4.92
C ALA A 319 -15.41 2.67 -5.87
N GLU A 320 -14.73 2.60 -7.03
CA GLU A 320 -14.98 1.57 -8.03
C GLU A 320 -14.13 0.30 -7.87
N GLY A 321 -13.00 0.38 -7.15
CA GLY A 321 -11.98 -0.65 -7.24
C GLY A 321 -10.68 -0.34 -6.53
N ILE A 322 -9.69 -1.21 -6.74
CA ILE A 322 -8.35 -1.11 -6.16
C ILE A 322 -7.33 -1.05 -7.28
N ASN A 323 -6.42 -0.09 -7.22
CA ASN A 323 -5.23 -0.05 -8.06
C ASN A 323 -4.05 -0.52 -7.22
N SER A 324 -3.26 -1.44 -7.74
CA SER A 324 -2.09 -2.02 -7.08
C SER A 324 -0.89 -1.76 -7.97
N PHE A 325 0.16 -1.13 -7.45
CA PHE A 325 1.31 -0.71 -8.25
C PHE A 325 2.57 -0.61 -7.40
N PHE A 326 3.72 -0.53 -8.07
CA PHE A 326 5.03 -0.44 -7.42
C PHE A 326 5.66 0.93 -7.57
N LEU A 327 6.22 1.44 -6.48
CA LEU A 327 7.00 2.67 -6.41
C LEU A 327 8.46 2.34 -6.10
N ALA A 328 9.37 2.62 -7.03
CA ALA A 328 10.80 2.47 -6.84
C ALA A 328 11.44 3.82 -6.48
N GLN A 329 12.11 3.89 -5.35
CA GLN A 329 12.86 5.06 -4.93
C GLN A 329 14.06 5.29 -5.86
N SER A 330 14.30 6.57 -6.19
CA SER A 330 15.42 7.02 -6.99
C SER A 330 15.86 8.40 -6.50
N GLY A 331 16.77 8.44 -5.53
CA GLY A 331 17.16 9.69 -4.88
C GLY A 331 16.04 10.24 -4.00
N GLU A 332 15.66 11.50 -4.23
CA GLU A 332 14.61 12.22 -3.47
C GLU A 332 13.20 12.07 -4.06
N SER A 333 13.01 11.09 -4.96
CA SER A 333 11.70 10.80 -5.55
C SER A 333 11.43 9.31 -5.67
N PHE A 334 10.16 8.99 -5.90
CA PHE A 334 9.74 7.68 -6.36
C PHE A 334 9.39 7.72 -7.85
N LYS A 335 9.57 6.59 -8.50
CA LYS A 335 9.07 6.31 -9.83
C LYS A 335 8.06 5.17 -9.75
N GLU A 336 6.87 5.39 -10.29
CA GLU A 336 5.93 4.30 -10.53
C GLU A 336 6.44 3.39 -11.65
N LEU A 337 6.50 2.09 -11.37
CA LEU A 337 6.89 1.08 -12.34
C LEU A 337 5.69 0.71 -13.21
N ASP A 338 5.96 0.25 -14.43
CA ASP A 338 4.94 -0.34 -15.33
C ASP A 338 4.59 -1.78 -14.89
N ILE A 339 4.28 -1.91 -13.60
CA ILE A 339 3.92 -3.13 -12.89
C ILE A 339 2.72 -2.76 -12.05
N GLN A 340 1.54 -2.92 -12.65
CA GLN A 340 0.28 -2.44 -12.10
C GLN A 340 -0.85 -3.44 -12.35
N TYR A 341 -1.84 -3.36 -11.49
CA TYR A 341 -3.07 -4.15 -11.56
C TYR A 341 -4.22 -3.35 -11.00
N SER A 342 -5.27 -3.21 -11.78
CA SER A 342 -6.51 -2.58 -11.34
C SER A 342 -7.60 -3.64 -11.30
N ARG A 343 -8.37 -3.66 -10.21
CA ARG A 343 -9.49 -4.56 -10.07
C ARG A 343 -10.79 -3.86 -9.72
N TYR A 344 -11.85 -4.27 -10.39
CA TYR A 344 -13.19 -3.72 -10.20
C TYR A 344 -13.91 -4.44 -9.05
N THR A 345 -14.35 -3.69 -8.04
CA THR A 345 -14.97 -4.27 -6.83
C THR A 345 -16.36 -3.71 -6.52
N SER A 346 -16.81 -2.71 -7.26
CA SER A 346 -18.02 -1.92 -6.94
C SER A 346 -19.28 -2.35 -7.70
N PRO A 347 -20.50 -1.96 -7.26
CA PRO A 347 -20.86 -1.49 -5.90
C PRO A 347 -20.84 -2.61 -4.86
N MET A 348 -20.13 -2.46 -3.75
CA MET A 348 -20.09 -3.49 -2.69
C MET A 348 -21.47 -3.84 -2.13
#